data_AF-A0A846APD8-F1
#
_entry.id   AF-A0A846APD8-F1
#
_cell.length_a   1.000
_cell.length_b   1.000
_cell.length_c   1.000
_cell.angle_alpha   90.00
_cell.angle_beta   90.00
_cell.angle_gamma   90.00
#
_symmetry.space_group_name_H-M   'P 1'
#
loop_
_entity.id
_entity.type
_entity.pdbx_description
1 polymer ?
#
loop_
_entity_poly.entity_id
_entity_poly.type
_entity_poly.pdbx_seq_one_letter_code
_entity_poly.pdbx_strand_id
1 'polypeptide(L)' 'MQLNKTGDELNIRIGNHRRNLVLPQGFAPLIWGEKMEDDYLKIRFAEAVKV' A
#
# COMPACT_ATOMS: atom_id res chain seq x y z
N MET A 1 -1.28 -1.47 -13.25
CA MET A 1 -1.03 -0.72 -12.01
C MET A 1 0.05 -1.48 -11.23
N GLN A 2 1.03 -0.79 -10.65
CA GLN A 2 2.12 -1.41 -9.89
C GLN A 2 2.15 -0.77 -8.50
N LEU A 3 2.08 -1.59 -7.46
CA LEU A 3 2.26 -1.17 -6.08
C LEU A 3 3.36 -2.03 -5.47
N ASN A 4 4.24 -1.41 -4.69
CA ASN A 4 5.28 -2.11 -3.97
C ASN A 4 5.51 -1.45 -2.61
N LYS A 5 5.67 -2.28 -1.57
CA LYS A 5 6.00 -1.82 -0.22
C LYS A 5 7.38 -2.34 0.16
N THR A 6 8.29 -1.44 0.50
CA THR A 6 9.64 -1.77 0.98
C THR A 6 9.87 -1.07 2.31
N GLY A 7 9.97 -1.83 3.40
CA GLY A 7 10.06 -1.25 4.74
C GLY A 7 8.82 -0.41 5.07
N ASP A 8 9.05 0.87 5.34
CA ASP A 8 8.04 1.89 5.59
C ASP A 8 7.66 2.70 4.34
N GLU A 9 8.16 2.38 3.15
CA GLU A 9 7.76 3.06 1.93
C GLU A 9 6.71 2.27 1.13
N LEU A 10 5.71 2.98 0.62
CA LEU A 10 4.74 2.47 -0.36
C LEU A 10 4.86 3.26 -1.66
N ASN A 11 5.30 2.57 -2.71
CA ASN A 11 5.41 3.14 -4.05
C ASN A 11 4.18 2.75 -4.87
N ILE A 12 3.52 3.73 -5.50
CA ILE A 12 2.32 3.53 -6.32
C ILE A 12 2.59 4.07 -7.72
N ARG A 13 2.35 3.24 -8.74
CA ARG A 13 2.41 3.63 -10.15
C ARG A 13 1.14 3.23 -10.90
N ILE A 14 0.46 4.24 -11.44
CA ILE A 14 -0.76 4.09 -12.26
C ILE A 14 -0.54 4.88 -13.56
N GLY A 15 -0.35 4.17 -14.67
CA GLY A 15 0.09 4.77 -15.92
C GLY A 15 1.42 5.52 -15.73
N ASN A 16 1.41 6.82 -16.05
CA ASN A 16 2.56 7.71 -15.91
C ASN A 16 2.63 8.41 -14.53
N HIS A 17 1.63 8.22 -13.68
CA HIS A 17 1.63 8.81 -12.33
C HIS A 17 2.44 7.93 -11.39
N ARG A 18 3.33 8.56 -10.62
CA ARG A 18 4.13 7.91 -9.57
C ARG A 18 3.96 8.69 -8.27
N ARG A 19 3.53 8.00 -7.21
CA ARG A 19 3.44 8.54 -5.86
C ARG A 19 4.27 7.67 -4.93
N ASN A 20 5.12 8.29 -4.12
CA ASN A 20 5.73 7.63 -2.97
C ASN A 20 5.00 8.10 -1.70
N LEU A 21 4.68 7.17 -0.81
CA LEU A 21 4.13 7.44 0.50
C LEU A 21 5.06 6.84 1.53
N VAL A 22 5.58 7.68 2.44
CA VAL A 22 6.24 7.22 3.65
C VAL A 22 5.13 6.86 4.64
N LEU A 23 5.14 5.61 5.09
CA LEU A 23 4.17 5.06 6.02
C LEU A 23 4.56 5.47 7.45
N PRO A 24 3.58 5.81 8.30
CA PRO A 24 3.83 5.95 9.73
C PRO A 24 4.34 4.63 10.33
N GLN A 25 5.14 4.71 11.39
CA GLN A 25 5.85 3.57 11.99
C GLN A 25 4.95 2.34 12.27
N GLY A 26 3.70 2.56 12.68
CA GLY A 26 2.75 1.47 12.97
C GLY A 26 2.29 0.66 11.75
N PHE A 27 2.49 1.16 10.53
CA PHE A 27 2.04 0.52 9.29
C PHE A 27 3.13 -0.26 8.57
N ALA A 28 4.40 0.02 8.87
CA ALA A 28 5.53 -0.72 8.31
C ALA A 28 5.49 -2.24 8.56
N PRO A 29 5.05 -2.76 9.72
CA PRO A 29 4.98 -4.22 9.93
C PRO A 29 3.69 -4.86 9.39
N LEU A 30 2.69 -4.07 8.98
CA LEU A 30 1.40 -4.59 8.57
C LEU A 30 1.45 -5.19 7.17
N ILE A 31 0.68 -6.28 6.99
CA ILE A 31 0.35 -6.76 5.65
C ILE A 31 -0.54 -5.71 5.00
N TRP A 32 -0.33 -5.49 3.71
CA TRP A 32 -1.09 -4.54 2.93
C TRP A 32 -1.79 -5.23 1.78
N GLY A 33 -2.88 -4.63 1.33
CA GLY A 33 -3.58 -5.05 0.13
C GLY A 33 -4.29 -3.86 -0.53
N GLU A 34 -4.48 -3.96 -1.83
CA GLU A 34 -5.05 -2.92 -2.64
C GLU A 34 -6.34 -3.36 -3.33
N LYS A 35 -7.25 -2.41 -3.53
CA LYS A 35 -8.46 -2.62 -4.33
C LYS A 35 -8.86 -1.31 -5.01
N MET A 36 -9.22 -1.40 -6.29
CA MET A 36 -9.96 -0.33 -6.95
C MET A 36 -11.44 -0.45 -6.59
N GLU A 37 -12.02 0.63 -6.09
CA GLU A 37 -13.44 0.72 -5.79
C GLU A 37 -13.93 2.09 -6.28
N ASP A 38 -14.85 2.06 -7.24
CA ASP A 38 -15.22 3.20 -8.08
C ASP A 38 -13.94 3.83 -8.67
N ASP A 39 -13.71 5.13 -8.44
CA ASP A 39 -12.54 5.87 -8.91
C ASP A 39 -11.41 5.97 -7.88
N TYR A 40 -11.48 5.19 -6.79
CA TYR A 40 -10.50 5.23 -5.70
C TYR A 40 -9.64 3.97 -5.65
N LEU A 41 -8.33 4.18 -5.56
CA LEU A 41 -7.41 3.15 -5.07
C LEU A 41 -7.47 3.12 -3.54
N LYS A 42 -8.11 2.08 -2.98
CA LYS A 42 -8.14 1.84 -1.54
C LYS A 42 -6.99 0.91 -1.16
N ILE A 43 -6.18 1.33 -0.21
CA ILE A 43 -5.09 0.55 0.37
C ILE A 43 -5.48 0.22 1.81
N ARG A 44 -5.47 -1.06 2.14
CA ARG A 44 -5.78 -1.56 3.48
C ARG A 44 -4.52 -2.11 4.11
N PHE A 45 -4.40 -1.93 5.42
CA PHE A 45 -3.35 -2.51 6.23
C PHE A 45 -3.99 -3.37 7.31
N ALA A 46 -3.46 -4.57 7.50
CA ALA A 46 -3.95 -5.55 8.45
C ALA A 46 -2.77 -6.27 9.12
N GLU A 47 -2.99 -6.74 10.34
CA GLU A 47 -2.04 -7.65 10.98
C GLU A 47 -1.97 -8.96 10.19
N ALA A 48 -0.79 -9.57 10.15
CA ALA A 48 -0.65 -10.90 9.59
C ALA A 48 -1.54 -11.87 10.37
N VAL A 49 -2.39 -12.63 9.65
CA VAL A 49 -3.16 -13.70 10.27
C VAL A 49 -2.18 -14.67 10.90
N LYS A 50 -2.17 -14.75 12.24
CA LYS A 50 -1.48 -15.81 12.96
C LYS A 50 -2.28 -17.09 12.69
N VAL A 51 -1.74 -17.97 11.86
CA VAL A 51 -2.23 -19.34 11.66
C VAL A 51 -1.81 -20.19 12.85
#